data_AF-A0A1V5F5C3-F1
#
_entry.id   AF-A0A1V5F5C3-F1
#
_cell.length_a   1.000
_cell.length_b   1.000
_cell.length_c   1.000
_cell.angle_alpha   90.00
_cell.angle_beta   90.00
_cell.angle_gamma   90.00
#
_symmetry.space_group_name_H-M   'P 1'
#
loop_
_entity.id
_entity.type
_entity.pdbx_description
1 polymer ?
#
loop_
_entity_poly.entity_id
_entity_poly.type
_entity_poly.pdbx_seq_one_letter_code
_entity_poly.pdbx_strand_id
1 'polypeptide(L)'
;MVKWIRGFFLLGLFIPFSLQSQVLKGELGLNYFFDNTEFSSSTLTIDQTMKGVHLIPGVAVEWDKNNSLHGGTDLLNISGSQKTIEKIDLVAYYQFQSRKTLFRAGSFPRQNILSNYSDFFFKDSIRYFRPNLQGLFWQVSNPTSFFNLWLDWTGHQTATQRESFFIGASANKRQHLFFADFQSYMFHYANTAPRNPEYHVCDNLLAHLSAGVDLTSLTQLDTLMFAVGILEGFERERGMDNMTFTPSGLVVRNEIEYGKVGVSNTLYWGDARMKLYEKHGWNLYWSNPFFRSGSYFESKWYWNMLKSRQVNGKLAMEFHVSEGKVFFEQLFTLSASVDKLLKK
;
A
#
# COMPACT_ATOMS: atom_id res chain seq x y z
N MET A 1 -7.54 72.24 43.51
CA MET A 1 -6.19 72.17 44.11
C MET A 1 -5.68 70.74 43.94
N VAL A 2 -4.61 70.55 43.15
CA VAL A 2 -3.64 69.42 43.08
C VAL A 2 -4.21 67.99 42.84
N LYS A 3 -4.14 67.45 41.61
CA LYS A 3 -3.14 66.45 41.08
C LYS A 3 -2.99 65.21 41.99
N TRP A 4 -3.10 63.96 41.51
CA TRP A 4 -2.07 63.29 40.70
C TRP A 4 -2.57 62.01 39.97
N ILE A 5 -1.89 61.79 38.85
CA ILE A 5 -1.89 60.68 37.89
C ILE A 5 -1.48 59.34 38.53
N ARG A 6 -2.11 58.24 38.12
CA ARG A 6 -1.46 56.95 37.88
C ARG A 6 -2.08 56.27 36.66
N GLY A 7 -1.53 56.58 35.49
CA GLY A 7 -1.78 55.81 34.27
C GLY A 7 -1.03 54.49 34.34
N PHE A 8 -1.75 53.38 34.24
CA PHE A 8 -1.16 52.08 33.96
C PHE A 8 -0.96 51.98 32.44
N PHE A 9 0.29 51.88 32.02
CA PHE A 9 0.68 51.52 30.66
C PHE A 9 0.25 50.06 30.39
N LEU A 10 -0.80 49.87 29.61
CA LEU A 10 -1.06 48.60 28.91
C LEU A 10 -0.17 48.59 27.65
N LEU A 11 1.04 48.04 27.78
CA LEU A 11 1.84 47.62 26.64
C LEU A 11 1.17 46.41 26.01
N GLY A 12 0.20 46.66 25.11
CA GLY A 12 -0.30 45.65 24.20
C GLY A 12 0.81 45.25 23.24
N LEU A 13 1.42 44.09 23.50
CA LEU A 13 2.22 43.36 22.53
C LEU A 13 1.31 42.99 21.35
N PHE A 14 1.27 43.85 20.34
CA PHE A 14 0.80 43.49 19.01
C PHE A 14 1.80 42.50 18.42
N ILE A 15 1.58 41.21 18.67
CA ILE A 15 2.14 40.16 17.82
C ILE A 15 1.28 40.17 16.56
N PRO A 16 1.80 40.57 15.38
CA PRO A 16 1.07 40.39 14.14
C PRO A 16 1.02 38.88 13.87
N PHE A 17 -0.07 38.22 14.28
CA PHE A 17 -0.43 36.95 13.69
C PHE A 17 -0.71 37.25 12.22
N SER A 18 0.26 36.90 11.36
CA SER A 18 -0.01 36.72 9.95
C SER A 18 -1.05 35.61 9.86
N LEU A 19 -2.31 36.01 9.68
CA LEU A 19 -3.42 35.11 9.42
C LEU A 19 -3.13 34.43 8.07
N GLN A 20 -2.41 33.32 8.10
CA GLN A 20 -2.42 32.41 6.96
C GLN A 20 -3.86 31.93 6.78
N SER A 21 -4.34 31.97 5.54
CA SER A 21 -5.68 31.52 5.18
C SER A 21 -5.78 30.00 5.38
N GLN A 22 -6.08 29.57 6.60
CA GLN A 22 -6.38 28.16 6.88
C GLN A 22 -7.69 27.79 6.17
N VAL A 23 -7.65 26.73 5.37
CA VAL A 23 -8.80 26.18 4.65
C VAL A 23 -9.19 24.85 5.29
N LEU A 24 -10.46 24.74 5.70
CA LEU A 24 -11.03 23.49 6.20
C LEU A 24 -11.71 22.73 5.05
N LYS A 25 -11.39 21.46 4.90
CA LYS A 25 -12.02 20.53 3.95
C LYS A 25 -12.64 19.36 4.70
N GLY A 26 -13.81 18.94 4.25
CA GLY A 26 -14.43 17.68 4.62
C GLY A 26 -14.13 16.64 3.54
N GLU A 27 -13.79 15.44 3.97
CA GLU A 27 -13.41 14.31 3.12
C GLU A 27 -14.33 13.14 3.46
N LEU A 28 -14.86 12.48 2.44
CA LEU A 28 -15.63 11.25 2.62
C LEU A 28 -15.23 10.23 1.54
N GLY A 29 -14.69 9.11 1.99
CA GLY A 29 -14.37 7.95 1.15
C GLY A 29 -15.28 6.76 1.45
N LEU A 30 -15.51 5.94 0.42
CA LEU A 30 -16.12 4.63 0.52
C LEU A 30 -15.36 3.66 -0.37
N ASN A 31 -14.91 2.53 0.19
CA ASN A 31 -14.26 1.47 -0.58
C ASN A 31 -14.96 0.14 -0.29
N TYR A 32 -15.64 -0.42 -1.29
CA TYR A 32 -16.17 -1.78 -1.26
C TYR A 32 -15.21 -2.74 -1.94
N PHE A 33 -15.06 -3.93 -1.35
CA PHE A 33 -14.31 -5.02 -1.93
C PHE A 33 -15.08 -6.34 -1.82
N PHE A 34 -14.91 -7.18 -2.82
CA PHE A 34 -15.28 -8.58 -2.86
C PHE A 34 -14.13 -9.32 -3.56
N ASP A 35 -13.70 -10.41 -2.96
CA ASP A 35 -12.62 -11.25 -3.42
C ASP A 35 -12.97 -12.67 -2.98
N ASN A 36 -13.10 -13.57 -3.95
CA ASN A 36 -13.42 -14.96 -3.71
C ASN A 36 -12.39 -15.84 -4.40
N THR A 37 -11.66 -16.62 -3.60
CA THR A 37 -10.61 -17.52 -4.05
C THR A 37 -11.09 -18.97 -3.99
N GLU A 38 -10.88 -19.72 -5.08
CA GLU A 38 -11.22 -21.14 -5.23
C GLU A 38 -9.92 -21.96 -5.42
N PHE A 39 -9.20 -22.13 -4.32
CA PHE A 39 -7.87 -22.71 -4.19
C PHE A 39 -7.85 -24.07 -3.44
N SER A 40 -9.00 -24.73 -3.21
CA SER A 40 -9.14 -25.95 -2.39
C SER A 40 -8.21 -27.10 -2.77
N SER A 41 -7.74 -27.15 -4.02
CA SER A 41 -6.81 -28.16 -4.50
C SER A 41 -5.32 -27.80 -4.32
N SER A 42 -5.01 -26.61 -3.78
CA SER A 42 -3.64 -26.13 -3.53
C SER A 42 -3.09 -26.69 -2.22
N THR A 43 -1.78 -26.93 -2.15
CA THR A 43 -1.09 -27.21 -0.88
C THR A 43 -0.49 -25.95 -0.25
N LEU A 44 -0.53 -24.82 -0.96
CA LEU A 44 0.08 -23.56 -0.57
C LEU A 44 -0.90 -22.55 0.00
N THR A 45 -2.19 -22.70 -0.25
CA THR A 45 -3.22 -21.78 0.24
C THR A 45 -4.59 -22.45 0.25
N ILE A 46 -5.59 -21.78 0.80
CA ILE A 46 -6.96 -22.27 0.96
C ILE A 46 -7.96 -21.34 0.30
N ASP A 47 -9.18 -21.84 0.08
CA ASP A 47 -10.34 -21.04 -0.31
C ASP A 47 -10.62 -19.95 0.73
N GLN A 48 -11.00 -18.78 0.23
CA GLN A 48 -11.41 -17.67 1.07
C GLN A 48 -12.34 -16.73 0.31
N THR A 49 -13.47 -16.37 0.94
CA THR A 49 -14.32 -15.26 0.49
C THR A 49 -14.12 -14.07 1.43
N MET A 50 -13.62 -12.97 0.90
CA MET A 50 -13.44 -11.69 1.59
C MET A 50 -14.38 -10.65 0.99
N LYS A 51 -15.17 -10.00 1.84
CA LYS A 51 -16.11 -8.97 1.39
C LYS A 51 -16.39 -7.96 2.48
N GLY A 52 -16.40 -6.69 2.11
CA GLY A 52 -16.62 -5.63 3.08
C GLY A 52 -16.64 -4.25 2.46
N VAL A 53 -16.94 -3.28 3.31
CA VAL A 53 -16.95 -1.87 2.96
C VAL A 53 -16.19 -1.08 4.02
N HIS A 54 -15.31 -0.21 3.55
CA HIS A 54 -14.71 0.85 4.34
C HIS A 54 -15.51 2.13 4.14
N LEU A 55 -15.87 2.78 5.24
CA LEU A 55 -16.36 4.15 5.26
C LEU A 55 -15.28 5.02 5.92
N ILE A 56 -14.83 6.06 5.20
CA ILE A 56 -13.66 6.85 5.56
C ILE A 56 -14.07 8.32 5.71
N PRO A 57 -14.68 8.71 6.82
CA PRO A 57 -14.95 10.12 7.11
C PRO A 57 -13.68 10.82 7.62
N GLY A 58 -13.44 12.03 7.13
CA GLY A 58 -12.29 12.83 7.52
C GLY A 58 -12.47 14.33 7.34
N VAL A 59 -11.51 15.07 7.88
CA VAL A 59 -11.34 16.51 7.69
C VAL A 59 -9.86 16.82 7.48
N ALA A 60 -9.59 17.85 6.69
CA ALA A 60 -8.25 18.36 6.48
C ALA A 60 -8.19 19.87 6.76
N VAL A 61 -7.15 20.29 7.46
CA VAL A 61 -6.79 21.71 7.65
C VAL A 61 -5.57 21.99 6.82
N GLU A 62 -5.70 22.83 5.80
CA GLU A 62 -4.60 23.26 4.96
C GLU A 62 -4.16 24.66 5.38
N TRP A 63 -2.85 24.86 5.51
CA TRP A 63 -2.26 26.19 5.68
C TRP A 63 -1.13 26.34 4.68
N ASP A 64 -0.90 27.58 4.25
CA ASP A 64 -0.10 27.86 3.07
C ASP A 64 -0.52 27.03 1.83
N LYS A 65 0.36 26.88 0.83
CA LYS A 65 0.04 26.17 -0.42
C LYS A 65 0.41 24.70 -0.41
N ASN A 66 1.19 24.26 0.57
CA ASN A 66 1.84 22.94 0.56
C ASN A 66 1.55 22.12 1.82
N ASN A 67 1.13 22.73 2.92
CA ASN A 67 1.02 22.05 4.20
C ASN A 67 -0.43 21.73 4.58
N SER A 68 -0.64 20.54 5.14
CA SER A 68 -1.95 20.10 5.60
C SER A 68 -1.87 19.12 6.77
N LEU A 69 -2.87 19.17 7.65
CA LEU A 69 -3.10 18.22 8.73
C LEU A 69 -4.43 17.53 8.47
N HIS A 70 -4.41 16.21 8.51
CA HIS A 70 -5.54 15.35 8.20
C HIS A 70 -5.97 14.61 9.46
N GLY A 71 -7.28 14.49 9.69
CA GLY A 71 -7.86 13.79 10.82
C GLY A 71 -9.17 13.12 10.44
N GLY A 72 -9.35 11.86 10.85
CA GLY A 72 -10.51 11.06 10.48
C GLY A 72 -10.38 9.63 10.97
N THR A 73 -11.19 8.75 10.39
CA THR A 73 -11.16 7.33 10.70
C THR A 73 -11.47 6.50 9.47
N ASP A 74 -11.06 5.23 9.50
CA ASP A 74 -11.49 4.21 8.57
C ASP A 74 -12.33 3.18 9.35
N LEU A 75 -13.59 3.02 8.93
CA LEU A 75 -14.56 2.12 9.55
C LEU A 75 -14.81 0.95 8.60
N LEU A 76 -14.39 -0.25 8.99
CA LEU A 76 -14.63 -1.48 8.24
C LEU A 76 -15.92 -2.16 8.71
N ASN A 77 -16.84 -2.42 7.78
CA ASN A 77 -17.93 -3.38 7.95
C ASN A 77 -17.68 -4.60 7.04
N ILE A 78 -17.71 -5.80 7.63
CA ILE A 78 -17.67 -7.05 6.86
C ILE A 78 -19.09 -7.45 6.48
N SER A 79 -19.34 -7.66 5.19
CA SER A 79 -20.70 -7.98 4.72
C SER A 79 -21.17 -9.32 5.27
N GLY A 80 -22.26 -9.30 6.05
CA GLY A 80 -22.79 -10.48 6.74
C GLY A 80 -22.26 -10.69 8.16
N SER A 81 -21.40 -9.81 8.67
CA SER A 81 -21.00 -9.82 10.09
C SER A 81 -22.16 -9.41 11.01
N GLN A 82 -22.18 -9.95 12.24
CA GLN A 82 -23.12 -9.53 13.29
C GLN A 82 -22.76 -8.15 13.86
N LYS A 83 -21.54 -7.67 13.66
CA LYS A 83 -21.09 -6.34 14.09
C LYS A 83 -21.32 -5.32 12.97
N THR A 84 -21.85 -4.15 13.34
CA THR A 84 -21.98 -3.01 12.42
C THR A 84 -20.62 -2.46 12.00
N ILE A 85 -19.65 -2.43 12.91
CA ILE A 85 -18.28 -1.98 12.65
C ILE A 85 -17.35 -3.05 13.20
N GLU A 86 -16.61 -3.71 12.31
CA GLU A 86 -15.67 -4.77 12.66
C GLU A 86 -14.35 -4.19 13.16
N LYS A 87 -13.90 -3.09 12.54
CA LYS A 87 -12.63 -2.44 12.85
C LYS A 87 -12.73 -0.93 12.65
N ILE A 88 -12.04 -0.20 13.52
CA ILE A 88 -11.87 1.26 13.47
C ILE A 88 -10.37 1.52 13.43
N ASP A 89 -9.88 2.14 12.36
CA ASP A 89 -8.49 2.60 12.24
C ASP A 89 -8.45 4.13 12.29
N LEU A 90 -7.45 4.70 12.98
CA LEU A 90 -7.22 6.14 13.01
C LEU A 90 -6.60 6.61 11.69
N VAL A 91 -7.13 7.68 11.11
CA VAL A 91 -6.47 8.45 10.06
C VAL A 91 -6.05 9.78 10.67
N ALA A 92 -4.77 9.98 10.91
CA ALA A 92 -4.24 11.20 11.49
C ALA A 92 -2.80 11.41 11.05
N TYR A 93 -2.57 12.41 10.20
CA TYR A 93 -1.24 12.61 9.62
C TYR A 93 -1.03 14.06 9.17
N TYR A 94 0.24 14.45 9.19
CA TYR A 94 0.71 15.64 8.50
C TYR A 94 1.09 15.30 7.06
N GLN A 95 0.80 16.22 6.14
CA GLN A 95 1.20 16.13 4.74
C GLN A 95 1.83 17.43 4.26
N PHE A 96 3.00 17.30 3.63
CA PHE A 96 3.60 18.31 2.78
C PHE A 96 3.49 17.88 1.32
N GLN A 97 2.95 18.75 0.47
CA GLN A 97 2.82 18.49 -0.96
C GLN A 97 3.23 19.70 -1.78
N SER A 98 4.23 19.51 -2.64
CA SER A 98 4.65 20.46 -3.66
C SER A 98 4.48 19.85 -5.06
N ARG A 99 4.90 20.57 -6.10
CA ARG A 99 4.87 20.05 -7.49
C ARG A 99 5.72 18.78 -7.70
N LYS A 100 6.76 18.57 -6.88
CA LYS A 100 7.74 17.48 -7.06
C LYS A 100 7.85 16.57 -5.84
N THR A 101 7.23 16.92 -4.73
CA THR A 101 7.48 16.24 -3.46
C THR A 101 6.17 16.01 -2.73
N LEU A 102 5.97 14.78 -2.25
CA LEU A 102 4.92 14.43 -1.31
C LEU A 102 5.59 13.80 -0.09
N PHE A 103 5.29 14.32 1.10
CA PHE A 103 5.73 13.75 2.36
C PHE A 103 4.53 13.58 3.28
N ARG A 104 4.47 12.46 3.99
CA ARG A 104 3.45 12.17 5.00
C ARG A 104 4.09 11.58 6.24
N ALA A 105 3.59 11.98 7.41
CA ALA A 105 3.97 11.42 8.70
C ALA A 105 2.72 11.22 9.58
N GLY A 106 2.51 10.01 10.07
CA GLY A 106 1.35 9.63 10.89
C GLY A 106 0.68 8.35 10.39
N SER A 107 -0.63 8.25 10.58
CA SER A 107 -1.47 7.15 10.06
C SER A 107 -2.29 7.63 8.88
N PHE A 108 -2.07 7.07 7.69
CA PHE A 108 -2.67 7.54 6.44
C PHE A 108 -2.99 6.41 5.46
N PRO A 109 -3.95 6.61 4.53
CA PRO A 109 -4.35 5.58 3.57
C PRO A 109 -3.18 5.07 2.72
N ARG A 110 -2.99 3.74 2.75
CA ARG A 110 -1.89 3.01 2.12
C ARG A 110 -2.00 2.91 0.61
N GLN A 111 -3.20 3.13 0.05
CA GLN A 111 -3.49 2.91 -1.38
C GLN A 111 -2.54 3.65 -2.34
N ASN A 112 -2.10 4.86 -1.98
CA ASN A 112 -1.17 5.67 -2.79
C ASN A 112 0.26 5.09 -2.86
N ILE A 113 0.60 4.18 -1.94
CA ILE A 113 1.90 3.52 -1.85
C ILE A 113 1.85 2.22 -2.61
N LEU A 114 0.84 1.40 -2.33
CA LEU A 114 0.66 0.09 -2.95
C LEU A 114 0.34 0.16 -4.45
N SER A 115 -0.12 1.30 -4.96
CA SER A 115 -0.27 1.50 -6.41
C SER A 115 1.07 1.47 -7.16
N ASN A 116 2.20 1.68 -6.47
CA ASN A 116 3.55 1.61 -7.04
C ASN A 116 4.23 0.26 -6.79
N TYR A 117 3.53 -0.69 -6.17
CA TYR A 117 3.99 -2.05 -5.95
C TYR A 117 3.21 -3.02 -6.86
N SER A 118 3.91 -4.03 -7.32
CA SER A 118 3.30 -5.20 -7.96
C SER A 118 2.73 -6.15 -6.92
N ASP A 119 1.84 -7.04 -7.36
CA ASP A 119 1.17 -8.02 -6.50
C ASP A 119 2.14 -9.10 -5.96
N PHE A 120 3.40 -9.10 -6.43
CA PHE A 120 4.53 -9.83 -5.83
C PHE A 120 4.79 -9.48 -4.38
N PHE A 121 4.53 -8.24 -3.97
CA PHE A 121 4.94 -7.74 -2.66
C PHE A 121 3.84 -7.87 -1.62
N PHE A 122 2.59 -7.69 -2.03
CA PHE A 122 1.45 -7.65 -1.12
C PHE A 122 0.23 -8.26 -1.79
N LYS A 123 -0.40 -9.23 -1.13
CA LYS A 123 -1.70 -9.75 -1.55
C LYS A 123 -2.80 -8.71 -1.37
N ASP A 124 -3.88 -8.85 -2.12
CA ASP A 124 -5.00 -7.91 -2.08
C ASP A 124 -5.66 -7.80 -0.70
N SER A 125 -5.67 -8.88 0.09
CA SER A 125 -6.17 -8.84 1.47
C SER A 125 -5.44 -7.84 2.38
N ILE A 126 -4.19 -7.47 2.06
CA ILE A 126 -3.46 -6.43 2.79
C ILE A 126 -4.12 -5.06 2.56
N ARG A 127 -4.61 -4.79 1.35
CA ARG A 127 -5.36 -3.56 1.03
C ARG A 127 -6.69 -3.52 1.79
N TYR A 128 -7.35 -4.67 1.95
CA TYR A 128 -8.65 -4.78 2.62
C TYR A 128 -8.57 -4.66 4.14
N PHE A 129 -7.64 -5.34 4.80
CA PHE A 129 -7.66 -5.43 6.28
C PHE A 129 -6.62 -4.54 6.98
N ARG A 130 -5.71 -3.94 6.20
CA ARG A 130 -4.72 -2.97 6.68
C ARG A 130 -4.70 -1.73 5.76
N PRO A 131 -5.79 -0.95 5.75
CA PRO A 131 -5.97 0.16 4.81
C PRO A 131 -4.99 1.32 5.05
N ASN A 132 -4.42 1.42 6.26
CA ASN A 132 -3.49 2.49 6.64
C ASN A 132 -2.04 2.02 6.73
N LEU A 133 -1.12 2.91 6.33
CA LEU A 133 0.28 2.90 6.72
C LEU A 133 0.43 3.73 8.00
N GLN A 134 1.23 3.26 8.96
CA GLN A 134 1.53 3.95 10.21
C GLN A 134 3.03 4.27 10.29
N GLY A 135 3.41 5.49 9.94
CA GLY A 135 4.81 5.90 9.91
C GLY A 135 5.07 7.03 8.94
N LEU A 136 6.00 6.82 8.00
CA LEU A 136 6.53 7.85 7.13
C LEU A 136 6.39 7.45 5.66
N PHE A 137 6.12 8.43 4.80
CA PHE A 137 6.18 8.30 3.35
C PHE A 137 6.81 9.54 2.75
N TRP A 138 7.71 9.33 1.80
CA TRP A 138 8.34 10.38 1.03
C TRP A 138 8.39 9.98 -0.43
N GLN A 139 7.95 10.88 -1.30
CA GLN A 139 8.02 10.72 -2.74
C GLN A 139 8.66 11.97 -3.34
N VAL A 140 9.55 11.75 -4.30
CA VAL A 140 9.96 12.74 -5.29
C VAL A 140 9.53 12.28 -6.67
N SER A 141 8.89 13.16 -7.44
CA SER A 141 8.36 12.81 -8.74
C SER A 141 8.46 13.94 -9.75
N ASN A 142 8.47 13.55 -11.02
CA ASN A 142 8.31 14.39 -12.19
C ASN A 142 7.47 13.61 -13.23
N PRO A 143 7.12 14.21 -14.38
CA PRO A 143 6.22 13.54 -15.35
C PRO A 143 6.70 12.19 -15.88
N THR A 144 8.00 11.89 -15.81
CA THR A 144 8.60 10.69 -16.40
C THR A 144 9.27 9.76 -15.38
N SER A 145 9.31 10.14 -14.10
CA SER A 145 9.95 9.31 -13.09
C SER A 145 9.48 9.65 -11.68
N PHE A 146 9.53 8.66 -10.80
CA PHE A 146 9.37 8.86 -9.37
C PHE A 146 10.35 8.01 -8.58
N PHE A 147 10.53 8.41 -7.32
CA PHE A 147 11.17 7.63 -6.27
C PHE A 147 10.38 7.80 -4.99
N ASN A 148 10.08 6.68 -4.32
CA ASN A 148 9.36 6.60 -3.07
C ASN A 148 10.23 5.93 -2.01
N LEU A 149 10.14 6.42 -0.78
CA LEU A 149 10.58 5.75 0.44
C LEU A 149 9.45 5.74 1.45
N TRP A 150 9.33 4.67 2.22
CA TRP A 150 8.33 4.58 3.27
C TRP A 150 8.76 3.66 4.41
N LEU A 151 8.16 3.92 5.57
CA LEU A 151 8.38 3.19 6.81
C LEU A 151 6.99 2.96 7.45
N ASP A 152 6.66 1.71 7.74
CA ASP A 152 5.35 1.30 8.28
C ASP A 152 5.55 0.44 9.52
N TRP A 153 5.22 0.95 10.70
CA TRP A 153 5.16 0.14 11.91
C TRP A 153 3.89 -0.70 11.92
N THR A 154 4.07 -2.01 11.86
CA THR A 154 2.98 -2.97 11.77
C THR A 154 2.63 -3.61 13.12
N GLY A 155 3.51 -3.49 14.10
CA GLY A 155 3.30 -3.94 15.47
C GLY A 155 4.16 -3.16 16.47
N HIS A 156 3.52 -2.68 17.53
CA HIS A 156 4.20 -2.06 18.66
C HIS A 156 4.69 -3.14 19.62
N GLN A 157 5.89 -2.97 20.16
CA GLN A 157 6.48 -3.94 21.08
C GLN A 157 5.77 -3.90 22.44
N THR A 158 5.19 -5.02 22.86
CA THR A 158 4.59 -5.19 24.19
C THR A 158 4.95 -6.56 24.77
N ALA A 159 4.40 -6.91 25.93
CA ALA A 159 4.61 -8.23 26.54
C ALA A 159 4.04 -9.38 25.69
N THR A 160 3.03 -9.11 24.85
CA THR A 160 2.33 -10.11 24.03
C THR A 160 2.43 -9.84 22.53
N GLN A 161 2.81 -8.62 22.12
CA GLN A 161 2.97 -8.23 20.72
C GLN A 161 4.45 -8.00 20.40
N ARG A 162 4.91 -8.62 19.32
CA ARG A 162 6.26 -8.44 18.78
C ARG A 162 6.35 -7.11 18.03
N GLU A 163 7.46 -6.42 18.17
CA GLU A 163 7.75 -5.26 17.32
C GLU A 163 7.84 -5.71 15.86
N SER A 164 7.24 -4.96 14.95
CA SER A 164 7.42 -5.20 13.52
C SER A 164 7.24 -3.95 12.69
N PHE A 165 8.01 -3.85 11.61
CA PHE A 165 7.89 -2.76 10.66
C PHE A 165 8.42 -3.14 9.28
N PHE A 166 7.93 -2.43 8.27
CA PHE A 166 8.51 -2.43 6.93
C PHE A 166 9.29 -1.15 6.68
N ILE A 167 10.42 -1.25 6.01
CA ILE A 167 11.01 -0.16 5.24
C ILE A 167 10.95 -0.52 3.77
N GLY A 168 10.46 0.36 2.91
CA GLY A 168 10.35 0.07 1.49
C GLY A 168 10.70 1.23 0.60
N ALA A 169 11.03 0.88 -0.65
CA ALA A 169 11.39 1.81 -1.70
C ALA A 169 10.75 1.38 -3.02
N SER A 170 10.36 2.35 -3.84
CA SER A 170 10.00 2.07 -5.24
C SER A 170 10.44 3.20 -6.15
N ALA A 171 10.78 2.87 -7.38
CA ALA A 171 11.20 3.84 -8.38
C ALA A 171 10.67 3.44 -9.75
N ASN A 172 10.42 4.43 -10.59
CA ASN A 172 10.16 4.22 -12.01
C ASN A 172 10.83 5.35 -12.79
N LYS A 173 11.36 5.03 -13.96
CA LYS A 173 11.85 6.00 -14.92
C LYS A 173 11.43 5.57 -16.31
N ARG A 174 10.85 6.50 -17.06
CA ARG A 174 10.42 6.35 -18.44
C ARG A 174 11.24 7.24 -19.35
N GLN A 175 11.59 6.71 -20.51
CA GLN A 175 12.28 7.43 -21.58
C GLN A 175 11.78 6.91 -22.92
N HIS A 176 10.98 7.73 -23.61
CA HIS A 176 10.26 7.33 -24.83
C HIS A 176 9.44 6.05 -24.61
N LEU A 177 9.71 5.01 -25.39
CA LEU A 177 9.04 3.71 -25.31
C LEU A 177 9.62 2.84 -24.19
N PHE A 178 10.75 3.19 -23.59
CA PHE A 178 11.41 2.34 -22.61
C PHE A 178 11.10 2.80 -21.19
N PHE A 179 11.07 1.84 -20.26
CA PHE A 179 11.03 2.14 -18.85
C PHE A 179 11.87 1.16 -18.04
N ALA A 180 12.25 1.60 -16.85
CA ALA A 180 12.77 0.74 -15.80
C ALA A 180 12.00 1.02 -14.51
N ASP A 181 11.72 -0.02 -13.74
CA ASP A 181 11.15 0.10 -12.40
C ASP A 181 11.87 -0.76 -11.38
N PHE A 182 11.78 -0.30 -10.14
CA PHE A 182 12.37 -0.93 -8.98
C PHE A 182 11.34 -0.90 -7.84
N GLN A 183 11.24 -2.00 -7.10
CA GLN A 183 10.38 -2.13 -5.93
C GLN A 183 11.14 -2.93 -4.88
N SER A 184 11.09 -2.52 -3.61
CA SER A 184 11.67 -3.30 -2.52
C SER A 184 10.96 -3.07 -1.20
N TYR A 185 11.09 -4.04 -0.30
CA TYR A 185 10.94 -3.83 1.13
C TYR A 185 11.96 -4.64 1.92
N MET A 186 12.19 -4.25 3.17
CA MET A 186 12.64 -5.13 4.24
C MET A 186 11.57 -5.11 5.34
N PHE A 187 11.08 -6.29 5.70
CA PHE A 187 10.20 -6.51 6.81
C PHE A 187 10.98 -7.05 8.00
N HIS A 188 10.93 -6.32 9.10
CA HIS A 188 11.57 -6.67 10.35
C HIS A 188 10.53 -7.19 11.32
N TYR A 189 10.72 -8.40 11.83
CA TYR A 189 9.84 -9.06 12.79
C TYR A 189 10.63 -9.40 14.06
N ALA A 190 10.62 -8.47 15.02
CA ALA A 190 11.49 -8.50 16.21
C ALA A 190 10.84 -9.24 17.38
N ASN A 191 11.29 -9.00 18.61
CA ASN A 191 10.84 -9.70 19.82
C ASN A 191 9.76 -8.88 20.59
N THR A 192 9.23 -9.42 21.69
CA THR A 192 8.40 -8.73 22.69
C THR A 192 9.24 -7.92 23.69
N ALA A 193 8.56 -7.10 24.51
CA ALA A 193 9.15 -6.42 25.67
C ALA A 193 8.34 -6.79 26.95
N PRO A 194 8.91 -7.55 27.90
CA PRO A 194 10.29 -8.07 27.93
C PRO A 194 10.53 -9.13 26.84
N ARG A 195 11.82 -9.36 26.54
CA ARG A 195 12.26 -10.32 25.52
C ARG A 195 11.76 -11.72 25.86
N ASN A 196 11.04 -12.36 24.94
CA ASN A 196 10.76 -13.78 24.98
C ASN A 196 11.97 -14.55 24.38
N PRO A 197 12.64 -15.43 25.14
CA PRO A 197 13.80 -16.17 24.66
C PRO A 197 13.49 -17.11 23.49
N GLU A 198 12.25 -17.56 23.34
CA GLU A 198 11.81 -18.45 22.24
C GLU A 198 11.65 -17.72 20.90
N TYR A 199 11.62 -16.38 20.92
CA TYR A 199 11.47 -15.59 19.71
C TYR A 199 12.81 -15.10 19.19
N HIS A 200 13.01 -15.30 17.88
CA HIS A 200 14.14 -14.76 17.13
C HIS A 200 13.68 -13.62 16.24
N VAL A 201 14.59 -12.66 16.04
CA VAL A 201 14.38 -11.60 15.06
C VAL A 201 14.43 -12.20 13.66
N CYS A 202 13.40 -11.94 12.86
CA CYS A 202 13.35 -12.36 11.47
C CYS A 202 13.39 -11.14 10.55
N ASP A 203 14.20 -11.21 9.50
CA ASP A 203 14.26 -10.21 8.44
C ASP A 203 13.80 -10.85 7.13
N ASN A 204 12.89 -10.20 6.40
CA ASN A 204 12.45 -10.60 5.06
C ASN A 204 12.61 -9.41 4.12
N LEU A 205 13.65 -9.43 3.29
CA LEU A 205 13.90 -8.44 2.25
C LEU A 205 13.50 -9.02 0.89
N LEU A 206 12.76 -8.23 0.12
CA LEU A 206 12.37 -8.55 -1.24
C LEU A 206 12.69 -7.35 -2.13
N ALA A 207 13.29 -7.58 -3.28
CA ALA A 207 13.62 -6.55 -4.26
C ALA A 207 13.32 -7.04 -5.67
N HIS A 208 12.66 -6.21 -6.47
CA HIS A 208 12.35 -6.46 -7.87
C HIS A 208 12.92 -5.33 -8.70
N LEU A 209 13.68 -5.67 -9.74
CA LEU A 209 14.22 -4.72 -10.72
C LEU A 209 13.79 -5.20 -12.10
N SER A 210 13.15 -4.33 -12.87
CA SER A 210 12.72 -4.67 -14.23
C SER A 210 12.94 -3.55 -15.23
N ALA A 211 13.04 -3.94 -16.49
CA ALA A 211 13.05 -3.05 -17.63
C ALA A 211 12.02 -3.53 -18.65
N GLY A 212 11.44 -2.58 -19.38
CA GLY A 212 10.35 -2.88 -20.28
C GLY A 212 10.16 -1.86 -21.39
N VAL A 213 9.21 -2.19 -22.25
CA VAL A 213 8.73 -1.36 -23.34
C VAL A 213 7.25 -1.04 -23.14
N ASP A 214 6.88 0.20 -23.38
CA ASP A 214 5.53 0.72 -23.41
C ASP A 214 5.25 1.21 -24.83
N LEU A 215 4.47 0.42 -25.55
CA LEU A 215 4.11 0.62 -26.95
C LEU A 215 2.74 1.30 -27.09
N THR A 216 2.15 1.77 -25.98
CA THR A 216 0.82 2.39 -25.95
C THR A 216 0.71 3.52 -26.97
N SER A 217 1.74 4.39 -27.05
CA SER A 217 1.77 5.52 -27.98
C SER A 217 1.88 5.13 -29.47
N LEU A 218 2.13 3.85 -29.78
CA LEU A 218 2.29 3.33 -31.13
C LEU A 218 1.08 2.51 -31.61
N THR A 219 0.05 2.35 -30.77
CA THR A 219 -1.11 1.50 -31.06
C THR A 219 -2.42 2.21 -30.72
N GLN A 220 -3.55 1.58 -31.02
CA GLN A 220 -4.88 2.05 -30.61
C GLN A 220 -5.32 1.49 -29.24
N LEU A 221 -4.42 0.76 -28.57
CA LEU A 221 -4.68 0.21 -27.25
C LEU A 221 -4.49 1.30 -26.20
N ASP A 222 -5.31 1.28 -25.15
CA ASP A 222 -5.16 2.18 -24.00
C ASP A 222 -3.93 1.83 -23.17
N THR A 223 -3.47 0.58 -23.24
CA THR A 223 -2.20 0.13 -22.67
C THR A 223 -1.66 -1.03 -23.49
N LEU A 224 -0.37 -0.98 -23.82
CA LEU A 224 0.40 -2.11 -24.34
C LEU A 224 1.81 -2.05 -23.79
N MET A 225 2.11 -2.88 -22.79
CA MET A 225 3.43 -2.89 -22.16
C MET A 225 3.92 -4.29 -21.87
N PHE A 226 5.24 -4.45 -21.93
CA PHE A 226 5.96 -5.68 -21.64
C PHE A 226 7.18 -5.35 -20.80
N ALA A 227 7.45 -6.14 -19.75
CA ALA A 227 8.63 -5.98 -18.91
C ALA A 227 9.22 -7.34 -18.53
N VAL A 228 10.53 -7.35 -18.36
CA VAL A 228 11.28 -8.49 -17.81
C VAL A 228 12.14 -7.96 -16.66
N GLY A 229 12.22 -8.73 -15.58
CA GLY A 229 12.95 -8.34 -14.39
C GLY A 229 13.46 -9.52 -13.58
N ILE A 230 14.22 -9.19 -12.55
CA ILE A 230 14.70 -10.14 -11.54
C ILE A 230 14.04 -9.82 -10.21
N LEU A 231 13.63 -10.86 -9.50
CA LEU A 231 13.16 -10.80 -8.13
C LEU A 231 14.26 -11.42 -7.24
N GLU A 232 14.71 -10.69 -6.24
CA GLU A 232 15.75 -11.10 -5.30
C GLU A 232 15.20 -11.06 -3.88
N GLY A 233 15.49 -12.10 -3.11
CA GLY A 233 15.05 -12.23 -1.72
C GLY A 233 16.24 -12.37 -0.78
N PHE A 234 16.07 -11.92 0.45
CA PHE A 234 16.93 -12.26 1.58
C PHE A 234 16.05 -12.50 2.80
N GLU A 235 16.01 -13.73 3.26
CA GLU A 235 15.16 -14.18 4.37
C GLU A 235 16.07 -14.74 5.46
N ARG A 236 15.94 -14.27 6.69
CA ARG A 236 16.82 -14.70 7.78
C ARG A 236 16.12 -14.75 9.12
N GLU A 237 16.37 -15.81 9.87
CA GLU A 237 16.12 -15.87 11.31
C GLU A 237 17.45 -15.73 12.08
N ARG A 238 17.57 -14.66 12.87
CA ARG A 238 18.84 -14.32 13.53
C ARG A 238 19.16 -15.25 14.70
N GLY A 239 20.43 -15.64 14.80
CA GLY A 239 20.92 -16.48 15.90
C GLY A 239 20.56 -17.96 15.75
N MET A 240 20.12 -18.37 14.56
CA MET A 240 19.85 -19.77 14.21
C MET A 240 20.75 -20.16 13.04
N ASP A 241 21.47 -21.27 13.18
CA ASP A 241 22.33 -21.80 12.11
C ASP A 241 21.49 -22.25 10.92
N ASN A 242 21.99 -22.04 9.71
CA ASN A 242 21.35 -22.43 8.44
C ASN A 242 19.96 -21.83 8.18
N MET A 243 19.58 -20.76 8.88
CA MET A 243 18.30 -20.06 8.69
C MET A 243 18.48 -18.74 7.94
N THR A 244 19.28 -18.74 6.87
CA THR A 244 19.47 -17.61 5.96
C THR A 244 19.32 -18.09 4.52
N PHE A 245 18.47 -17.43 3.74
CA PHE A 245 18.11 -17.82 2.38
C PHE A 245 18.14 -16.61 1.45
N THR A 246 18.60 -16.82 0.21
CA THR A 246 18.68 -15.78 -0.82
C THR A 246 18.04 -16.22 -2.14
N PRO A 247 16.71 -16.42 -2.19
CA PRO A 247 16.07 -16.93 -3.39
C PRO A 247 16.11 -15.87 -4.52
N SER A 248 16.40 -16.31 -5.74
CA SER A 248 16.40 -15.48 -6.95
C SER A 248 15.42 -16.03 -7.99
N GLY A 249 14.95 -15.20 -8.92
CA GLY A 249 14.05 -15.64 -9.97
C GLY A 249 13.75 -14.57 -11.01
N LEU A 250 13.37 -15.04 -12.19
CA LEU A 250 12.93 -14.23 -13.32
C LEU A 250 11.46 -13.83 -13.14
N VAL A 251 11.15 -12.61 -13.53
CA VAL A 251 9.80 -12.08 -13.63
C VAL A 251 9.55 -11.58 -15.04
N VAL A 252 8.42 -11.97 -15.64
CA VAL A 252 7.92 -11.42 -16.91
C VAL A 252 6.53 -10.86 -16.67
N ARG A 253 6.28 -9.65 -17.16
CA ARG A 253 4.99 -8.98 -17.04
C ARG A 253 4.52 -8.45 -18.38
N ASN A 254 3.22 -8.50 -18.63
CA ASN A 254 2.61 -7.77 -19.72
C ASN A 254 1.22 -7.26 -19.34
N GLU A 255 0.85 -6.11 -19.90
CA GLU A 255 -0.48 -5.52 -19.70
C GLU A 255 -1.00 -4.99 -21.03
N ILE A 256 -2.25 -5.32 -21.32
CA ILE A 256 -2.96 -4.97 -22.55
C ILE A 256 -4.35 -4.46 -22.16
N GLU A 257 -4.69 -3.22 -22.50
CA GLU A 257 -6.01 -2.62 -22.25
C GLU A 257 -6.60 -2.03 -23.54
N TYR A 258 -7.89 -2.28 -23.77
CA TYR A 258 -8.67 -1.65 -24.84
C TYR A 258 -10.08 -1.29 -24.36
N GLY A 259 -10.41 -0.01 -24.44
CA GLY A 259 -11.62 0.61 -23.92
C GLY A 259 -11.71 0.51 -22.39
N LYS A 260 -12.46 -0.48 -21.93
CA LYS A 260 -12.67 -0.74 -20.50
C LYS A 260 -12.20 -2.12 -20.08
N VAL A 261 -11.74 -2.94 -21.03
CA VAL A 261 -11.37 -4.34 -20.79
C VAL A 261 -9.88 -4.46 -20.94
N GLY A 262 -9.25 -5.19 -20.04
CA GLY A 262 -7.82 -5.46 -20.13
C GLY A 262 -7.44 -6.79 -19.52
N VAL A 263 -6.21 -7.18 -19.81
CA VAL A 263 -5.55 -8.34 -19.24
C VAL A 263 -4.16 -7.94 -18.77
N SER A 264 -3.85 -8.30 -17.53
CA SER A 264 -2.51 -8.22 -16.95
C SER A 264 -2.02 -9.65 -16.71
N ASN A 265 -0.81 -9.96 -17.15
CA ASN A 265 -0.20 -11.26 -16.88
C ASN A 265 1.16 -11.08 -16.22
N THR A 266 1.45 -12.03 -15.34
CA THR A 266 2.65 -12.05 -14.54
C THR A 266 3.16 -13.49 -14.46
N LEU A 267 4.40 -13.73 -14.90
CA LEU A 267 5.10 -14.99 -14.76
C LEU A 267 6.29 -14.81 -13.82
N TYR A 268 6.41 -15.70 -12.84
CA TYR A 268 7.58 -15.88 -12.00
C TYR A 268 8.18 -17.27 -12.24
N TRP A 269 9.50 -17.33 -12.38
CA TRP A 269 10.23 -18.58 -12.47
C TRP A 269 11.60 -18.48 -11.80
N GLY A 270 11.86 -19.31 -10.80
CA GLY A 270 13.12 -19.33 -10.07
C GLY A 270 13.04 -20.14 -8.79
N ASP A 271 13.80 -19.74 -7.79
CA ASP A 271 13.82 -20.40 -6.49
C ASP A 271 12.45 -20.31 -5.80
N ALA A 272 12.05 -21.38 -5.12
CA ALA A 272 10.90 -21.35 -4.22
C ALA A 272 11.11 -20.29 -3.13
N ARG A 273 10.14 -19.37 -2.98
CA ARG A 273 10.18 -18.27 -2.01
C ARG A 273 9.62 -18.65 -0.65
N MET A 274 9.71 -17.74 0.31
CA MET A 274 9.12 -17.86 1.64
C MET A 274 9.61 -19.10 2.39
N LYS A 275 10.93 -19.25 2.46
CA LYS A 275 11.61 -20.43 3.05
C LYS A 275 11.32 -20.60 4.54
N LEU A 276 10.95 -19.52 5.23
CA LEU A 276 10.59 -19.54 6.65
C LEU A 276 9.07 -19.59 6.89
N TYR A 277 8.26 -19.81 5.85
CA TYR A 277 6.79 -19.74 5.96
C TYR A 277 6.22 -20.78 6.91
N GLU A 278 6.77 -22.00 6.95
CA GLU A 278 6.29 -23.06 7.84
C GLU A 278 6.30 -22.61 9.31
N LYS A 279 7.32 -21.84 9.71
CA LYS A 279 7.48 -21.35 11.07
C LYS A 279 6.71 -20.06 11.36
N HIS A 280 6.75 -19.09 10.44
CA HIS A 280 6.24 -17.74 10.72
C HIS A 280 4.96 -17.36 9.95
N GLY A 281 4.66 -18.05 8.85
CA GLY A 281 3.48 -17.84 8.02
C GLY A 281 3.22 -16.36 7.71
N TRP A 282 1.95 -15.96 7.84
CA TRP A 282 1.48 -14.59 7.59
C TRP A 282 2.05 -13.53 8.55
N ASN A 283 2.72 -13.94 9.64
CA ASN A 283 3.41 -12.97 10.49
C ASN A 283 4.65 -12.40 9.83
N LEU A 284 5.27 -13.12 8.88
CA LEU A 284 6.50 -12.70 8.17
C LEU A 284 6.28 -12.40 6.68
N TYR A 285 5.30 -13.05 6.03
CA TYR A 285 5.07 -12.93 4.60
C TYR A 285 3.71 -12.32 4.28
N TRP A 286 3.69 -11.32 3.40
CA TRP A 286 2.48 -10.59 3.02
C TRP A 286 2.15 -10.74 1.52
N SER A 287 2.98 -11.44 0.75
CA SER A 287 2.82 -11.70 -0.68
C SER A 287 1.92 -12.91 -0.97
N ASN A 288 1.62 -13.14 -2.26
CA ASN A 288 0.88 -14.33 -2.71
C ASN A 288 1.64 -15.64 -2.37
N PRO A 289 1.00 -16.64 -1.72
CA PRO A 289 1.67 -17.86 -1.28
C PRO A 289 2.08 -18.80 -2.43
N PHE A 290 1.57 -18.59 -3.65
CA PHE A 290 1.96 -19.39 -4.82
C PHE A 290 3.42 -19.21 -5.23
N PHE A 291 4.12 -18.15 -4.79
CA PHE A 291 5.57 -17.99 -5.00
C PHE A 291 6.42 -19.10 -4.36
N ARG A 292 5.84 -19.90 -3.47
CA ARG A 292 6.52 -21.04 -2.83
C ARG A 292 6.75 -22.24 -3.75
N SER A 293 6.09 -22.30 -4.92
CA SER A 293 6.26 -23.40 -5.88
C SER A 293 7.48 -23.27 -6.79
N GLY A 294 8.12 -22.09 -6.84
CA GLY A 294 9.24 -21.80 -7.76
C GLY A 294 8.80 -21.45 -9.19
N SER A 295 7.57 -21.76 -9.60
CA SER A 295 6.98 -21.31 -10.86
C SER A 295 5.53 -20.91 -10.65
N TYR A 296 5.21 -19.66 -10.99
CA TYR A 296 3.88 -19.10 -10.78
C TYR A 296 3.49 -18.22 -11.96
N PHE A 297 2.32 -18.45 -12.52
CA PHE A 297 1.74 -17.58 -13.53
C PHE A 297 0.38 -17.06 -13.07
N GLU A 298 0.12 -15.79 -13.27
CA GLU A 298 -1.12 -15.11 -12.96
C GLU A 298 -1.63 -14.39 -14.21
N SER A 299 -2.91 -14.55 -14.51
CA SER A 299 -3.59 -13.85 -15.60
C SER A 299 -4.86 -13.20 -15.07
N LYS A 300 -4.82 -11.87 -14.92
CA LYS A 300 -5.92 -11.04 -14.43
C LYS A 300 -6.66 -10.40 -15.59
N TRP A 301 -7.89 -10.83 -15.80
CA TRP A 301 -8.81 -10.25 -16.78
C TRP A 301 -9.75 -9.32 -16.06
N TYR A 302 -9.87 -8.07 -16.51
CA TYR A 302 -10.64 -7.08 -15.79
C TYR A 302 -11.49 -6.19 -16.70
N TRP A 303 -12.56 -5.66 -16.11
CA TRP A 303 -13.45 -4.69 -16.71
C TRP A 303 -13.61 -3.48 -15.78
N ASN A 304 -13.11 -2.34 -16.26
CA ASN A 304 -13.27 -1.01 -15.63
C ASN A 304 -14.70 -0.49 -15.86
N MET A 305 -15.68 -1.05 -15.16
CA MET A 305 -17.10 -0.72 -15.29
C MET A 305 -17.37 0.78 -15.12
N LEU A 306 -16.83 1.35 -14.04
CA LEU A 306 -16.93 2.77 -13.68
C LEU A 306 -15.53 3.36 -13.61
N LYS A 307 -15.30 4.50 -14.29
CA LYS A 307 -14.01 5.19 -14.31
C LYS A 307 -14.27 6.69 -14.38
N SER A 308 -14.15 7.36 -13.25
CA SER A 308 -14.32 8.81 -13.12
C SER A 308 -13.39 9.35 -12.04
N ARG A 309 -13.33 10.68 -11.90
CA ARG A 309 -12.52 11.31 -10.85
C ARG A 309 -12.95 10.90 -9.44
N GLN A 310 -14.25 10.76 -9.20
CA GLN A 310 -14.79 10.47 -7.87
C GLN A 310 -15.13 9.01 -7.66
N VAL A 311 -15.39 8.23 -8.71
CA VAL A 311 -15.89 6.85 -8.61
C VAL A 311 -15.14 5.94 -9.57
N ASN A 312 -14.61 4.84 -9.04
CA ASN A 312 -13.95 3.79 -9.81
C ASN A 312 -14.50 2.43 -9.41
N GLY A 313 -14.89 1.62 -10.39
CA GLY A 313 -15.45 0.29 -10.19
C GLY A 313 -14.81 -0.69 -11.15
N LYS A 314 -14.21 -1.77 -10.63
CA LYS A 314 -13.51 -2.79 -11.40
C LYS A 314 -14.04 -4.16 -11.02
N LEU A 315 -14.50 -4.91 -12.02
CA LEU A 315 -14.76 -6.34 -11.94
C LEU A 315 -13.54 -7.07 -12.52
N ALA A 316 -13.08 -8.14 -11.90
CA ALA A 316 -11.98 -8.94 -12.41
C ALA A 316 -12.17 -10.44 -12.13
N MET A 317 -11.50 -11.23 -12.94
CA MET A 317 -11.30 -12.65 -12.74
C MET A 317 -9.81 -12.96 -12.90
N GLU A 318 -9.27 -13.79 -12.03
CA GLU A 318 -7.86 -14.15 -12.01
C GLU A 318 -7.68 -15.65 -12.14
N PHE A 319 -6.73 -16.02 -13.00
CA PHE A 319 -6.29 -17.39 -13.19
C PHE A 319 -4.87 -17.52 -12.65
N HIS A 320 -4.71 -18.40 -11.67
CA HIS A 320 -3.43 -18.69 -11.05
C HIS A 320 -2.97 -20.07 -11.51
N VAL A 321 -1.76 -20.17 -12.06
CA VAL A 321 -1.12 -21.44 -12.40
C VAL A 321 0.06 -21.65 -11.49
N SER A 322 -0.07 -22.63 -10.59
CA SER A 322 0.98 -23.03 -9.64
C SER A 322 0.79 -24.51 -9.31
N GLU A 323 1.84 -25.18 -8.83
CA GLU A 323 1.79 -26.62 -8.49
C GLU A 323 1.28 -27.52 -9.65
N GLY A 324 1.44 -27.08 -10.91
CA GLY A 324 0.91 -27.77 -12.09
C GLY A 324 -0.62 -27.74 -12.22
N LYS A 325 -1.31 -26.90 -11.45
CA LYS A 325 -2.78 -26.74 -11.42
C LYS A 325 -3.19 -25.33 -11.81
N VAL A 326 -4.45 -25.18 -12.19
CA VAL A 326 -5.09 -23.88 -12.41
C VAL A 326 -6.04 -23.62 -11.25
N PHE A 327 -5.98 -22.43 -10.69
CA PHE A 327 -6.86 -21.94 -9.64
C PHE A 327 -7.57 -20.66 -10.09
N PHE A 328 -8.72 -20.39 -9.50
CA PHE A 328 -9.60 -19.32 -9.93
C PHE A 328 -9.90 -18.36 -8.79
N GLU A 329 -9.97 -17.07 -9.12
CA GLU A 329 -10.35 -16.02 -8.18
C GLU A 329 -11.27 -15.00 -8.87
N GLN A 330 -12.32 -14.55 -8.17
CA GLN A 330 -13.23 -13.51 -8.66
C GLN A 330 -13.16 -12.28 -7.76
N LEU A 331 -12.95 -11.11 -8.36
CA LEU A 331 -12.78 -9.86 -7.62
C LEU A 331 -13.76 -8.78 -8.10
N PHE A 332 -14.23 -7.98 -7.17
CA PHE A 332 -14.91 -6.73 -7.45
C PHE A 332 -14.49 -5.66 -6.45
N THR A 333 -14.12 -4.48 -6.97
CA THR A 333 -13.80 -3.31 -6.15
C THR A 333 -14.59 -2.11 -6.61
N LEU A 334 -15.03 -1.29 -5.67
CA LEU A 334 -15.67 0.00 -5.91
C LEU A 334 -15.11 1.02 -4.92
N SER A 335 -14.50 2.08 -5.42
CA SER A 335 -14.12 3.24 -4.62
C SER A 335 -14.93 4.45 -5.03
N ALA A 336 -15.36 5.23 -4.04
CA ALA A 336 -16.00 6.52 -4.20
C ALA A 336 -15.41 7.53 -3.21
N SER A 337 -15.08 8.74 -3.67
CA SER A 337 -14.59 9.80 -2.80
C SER A 337 -15.18 11.16 -3.15
N VAL A 338 -15.44 11.95 -2.11
CA VAL A 338 -15.95 13.32 -2.22
C VAL A 338 -15.16 14.23 -1.27
N ASP A 339 -14.55 15.27 -1.84
CA ASP A 339 -13.89 16.33 -1.08
C ASP A 339 -14.73 17.60 -1.20
N LYS A 340 -15.08 18.21 -0.06
CA LYS A 340 -15.87 19.44 -0.03
C LYS A 340 -15.18 20.49 0.83
N LEU A 341 -15.05 21.70 0.29
CA LEU A 341 -14.66 22.87 1.07
C LEU A 341 -15.72 23.15 2.13
N LEU A 342 -15.34 23.05 3.40
CA LEU A 342 -16.16 23.50 4.53
C LEU A 342 -15.81 24.97 4.72
N LYS A 343 -16.59 25.86 4.08
CA LYS A 343 -16.33 27.30 4.16
C LYS A 343 -16.35 27.78 5.62
N LYS A 344 -15.44 28.71 5.93
CA LYS A 344 -15.46 29.55 7.12
C LYS A 344 -16.66 30.51 7.11
#